data_AF-K1WIJ1-F1
#
_entry.id   AF-K1WIJ1-F1
#
_cell.length_a   1.000
_cell.length_b   1.000
_cell.length_c   1.000
_cell.angle_alpha   90.00
_cell.angle_beta   90.00
_cell.angle_gamma   90.00
#
_symmetry.space_group_name_H-M   'P 1'
#
loop_
_entity.id
_entity.type
_entity.pdbx_description
1 polymer ?
#
loop_
_entity_poly.entity_id
_entity_poly.type
_entity_poly.pdbx_seq_one_letter_code
_entity_poly.pdbx_strand_id
1 'polypeptide(L)'
;MGLTLIYTSLLALASNAVAQKCPIVFDGRVPDGTTPSLFDTEASPFNTEYVKGKEVAFSELIKIPDVPTSLFDAPEKSEAIEVTISDLSIFAPSPDNVQVGFRRAELQVDGNNGTDSSTIGVKTLHFSVRKDPARPFNNSHEYQLVWLEDNSYSTNQIVLKTGYIWPPTGLDPDTLVLFGNVNSKPVPQLFNTSFTEDVWHNFGVTMDFTASTTTVYYSTDSDPLALVNGPVANDVSGQGQFHFGPLKKPTGEGIKDVTKEGYQSPGIDEGVIFGAIFMEDSEGDCVSLSPDGSSTQSYNAVPAPTEEKSYQPTTPPTKEKTEEKTGEKTGGKTGGETGEKTGEKYKQKSEKKYEEKSEEKGEKKTECDS
;
A
#
# COMPACT_ATOMS: atom_id res chain seq x y z
N MET A 1 -53.68 -5.56 54.60
CA MET A 1 -52.55 -6.34 54.07
C MET A 1 -52.42 -6.02 52.60
N GLY A 2 -51.62 -5.02 52.24
CA GLY A 2 -51.39 -4.61 50.86
C GLY A 2 -49.88 -4.52 50.66
N LEU A 3 -49.32 -5.47 49.93
CA LEU A 3 -47.91 -5.48 49.57
C LEU A 3 -47.79 -4.92 48.16
N THR A 4 -47.38 -3.66 48.06
CA THR A 4 -47.05 -3.01 46.79
C THR A 4 -45.69 -3.53 46.35
N LEU A 5 -45.64 -4.45 45.38
CA LEU A 5 -44.39 -4.81 44.70
C LEU A 5 -44.11 -3.78 43.61
N ILE A 6 -43.13 -2.92 43.87
CA ILE A 6 -42.49 -2.08 42.86
C ILE A 6 -41.46 -2.97 42.15
N TYR A 7 -41.78 -3.42 40.93
CA TYR A 7 -40.77 -3.98 40.04
C TYR A 7 -40.04 -2.83 39.33
N THR A 8 -39.00 -2.32 39.97
CA THR A 8 -37.91 -1.63 39.28
C THR A 8 -36.88 -2.70 38.93
N SER A 9 -36.69 -2.99 37.65
CA SER A 9 -35.49 -3.68 37.19
C SER A 9 -35.07 -3.17 35.82
N LEU A 10 -34.06 -2.32 35.91
CA LEU A 10 -32.98 -1.99 34.99
C LEU A 10 -33.22 -2.21 33.49
N LEU A 11 -33.25 -1.09 32.76
CA LEU A 11 -32.68 -1.03 31.42
C LEU A 11 -31.24 -1.58 31.48
N ALA A 12 -31.01 -2.75 30.91
CA ALA A 12 -29.68 -3.14 30.45
C ALA A 12 -29.45 -2.47 29.09
N LEU A 13 -29.00 -1.21 29.09
CA LEU A 13 -28.28 -0.65 27.95
C LEU A 13 -26.86 -1.23 27.99
N ALA A 14 -26.72 -2.46 27.51
CA ALA A 14 -25.43 -3.07 27.24
C ALA A 14 -25.34 -3.32 25.74
N SER A 15 -24.65 -2.40 25.06
CA SER A 15 -23.78 -2.66 23.92
C SER A 15 -23.02 -1.36 23.61
N ASN A 16 -22.13 -0.95 24.52
CA ASN A 16 -20.99 -0.13 24.11
C ASN A 16 -19.96 -1.11 23.52
N ALA A 17 -20.18 -1.57 22.29
CA ALA A 17 -19.07 -2.07 21.50
C ALA A 17 -18.30 -0.84 21.02
N VAL A 18 -17.33 -0.39 21.84
CA VAL A 18 -16.27 0.50 21.35
C VAL A 18 -15.03 -0.35 21.26
N ALA A 19 -14.75 -0.86 20.07
CA ALA A 19 -13.39 -1.19 19.73
C ALA A 19 -13.18 -1.09 18.21
N GLN A 20 -11.90 -0.98 17.85
CA GLN A 20 -11.28 0.32 17.56
C GLN A 20 -11.13 1.24 18.79
N LYS A 21 -9.92 1.23 19.35
CA LYS A 21 -9.57 1.87 20.64
C LYS A 21 -8.85 3.21 20.46
N CYS A 22 -8.18 3.41 19.33
CA CYS A 22 -7.30 4.54 19.12
C CYS A 22 -8.01 5.65 18.34
N PRO A 23 -7.59 6.92 18.52
CA PRO A 23 -8.14 8.03 17.74
C PRO A 23 -7.95 7.78 16.25
N ILE A 24 -8.99 8.06 15.45
CA ILE A 24 -8.94 7.91 14.00
C ILE A 24 -8.27 9.13 13.38
N VAL A 25 -7.32 8.89 12.47
CA VAL A 25 -6.70 9.93 11.65
C VAL A 25 -7.43 10.08 10.33
N PHE A 26 -7.76 8.96 9.67
CA PHE A 26 -8.72 8.94 8.58
C PHE A 26 -9.52 7.63 8.60
N ASP A 27 -10.72 7.67 8.02
CA ASP A 27 -11.61 6.52 7.91
C ASP A 27 -12.00 6.31 6.44
N GLY A 28 -11.42 5.29 5.82
CA GLY A 28 -11.74 4.86 4.45
C GLY A 28 -12.73 3.71 4.39
N ARG A 29 -13.33 3.30 5.53
CA ARG A 29 -14.35 2.26 5.54
C ARG A 29 -15.59 2.75 4.81
N VAL A 30 -16.03 1.94 3.86
CA VAL A 30 -17.14 2.26 2.98
C VAL A 30 -18.45 1.96 3.72
N PRO A 31 -19.39 2.92 3.83
CA PRO A 31 -20.65 2.69 4.52
C PRO A 31 -21.47 1.54 3.92
N ASP A 32 -22.16 0.78 4.76
CA ASP A 32 -23.09 -0.25 4.32
C ASP A 32 -24.24 0.33 3.46
N GLY A 33 -24.64 -0.40 2.43
CA GLY A 33 -25.61 0.04 1.42
C GLY A 33 -25.02 0.96 0.35
N THR A 34 -23.69 0.99 0.19
CA THR A 34 -23.04 1.81 -0.82
C THR A 34 -23.31 1.28 -2.22
N THR A 35 -23.39 2.19 -3.18
CA THR A 35 -23.38 1.86 -4.62
C THR A 35 -22.10 2.40 -5.26
N PRO A 36 -21.59 1.79 -6.35
CA PRO A 36 -20.37 2.26 -7.01
C PRO A 36 -20.41 3.75 -7.40
N SER A 37 -21.59 4.31 -7.66
CA SER A 37 -21.77 5.74 -7.96
C SER A 37 -21.32 6.68 -6.83
N LEU A 38 -21.25 6.22 -5.57
CA LEU A 38 -20.75 7.03 -4.45
C LEU A 38 -19.33 7.54 -4.73
N PHE A 39 -18.49 6.70 -5.36
CA PHE A 39 -17.08 6.96 -5.65
C PHE A 39 -16.82 8.02 -6.73
N ASP A 40 -17.88 8.54 -7.35
CA ASP A 40 -17.81 9.69 -8.28
C ASP A 40 -18.40 10.97 -7.66
N THR A 41 -18.64 10.99 -6.34
CA THR A 41 -19.24 12.13 -5.61
C THR A 41 -18.38 12.59 -4.45
N GLU A 42 -18.59 13.82 -3.99
CA GLU A 42 -17.94 14.39 -2.81
C GLU A 42 -18.29 13.65 -1.49
N ALA A 43 -19.28 12.76 -1.50
CA ALA A 43 -19.61 11.91 -0.35
C ALA A 43 -18.73 10.65 -0.25
N SER A 44 -17.93 10.38 -1.28
CA SER A 44 -16.92 9.31 -1.26
C SER A 44 -15.90 9.55 -0.15
N PRO A 45 -15.50 8.53 0.62
CA PRO A 45 -14.35 8.65 1.53
C PRO A 45 -13.01 8.72 0.79
N PHE A 46 -13.02 8.57 -0.54
CA PHE A 46 -11.85 8.62 -1.41
C PHE A 46 -11.98 9.73 -2.45
N ASN A 47 -10.84 10.24 -2.88
CA ASN A 47 -10.74 11.17 -4.00
C ASN A 47 -11.35 10.58 -5.29
N THR A 48 -12.09 11.40 -6.03
CA THR A 48 -12.86 10.97 -7.22
C THR A 48 -12.13 11.17 -8.56
N GLU A 49 -10.98 11.85 -8.55
CA GLU A 49 -10.32 12.40 -9.73
C GLU A 49 -9.08 11.62 -10.16
N TYR A 50 -8.24 11.22 -9.20
CA TYR A 50 -6.89 10.78 -9.50
C TYR A 50 -6.73 9.27 -9.62
N VAL A 51 -5.63 8.88 -10.26
CA VAL A 51 -5.10 7.51 -10.37
C VAL A 51 -6.05 6.45 -10.93
N LYS A 52 -6.70 6.81 -12.05
CA LYS A 52 -7.54 5.94 -12.88
C LYS A 52 -7.34 6.22 -14.36
N GLY A 53 -7.98 5.42 -15.22
CA GLY A 53 -8.03 5.69 -16.66
C GLY A 53 -8.61 7.08 -16.96
N LYS A 54 -8.04 7.82 -17.92
CA LYS A 54 -8.39 9.22 -18.21
C LYS A 54 -9.90 9.47 -18.44
N GLU A 55 -10.60 8.50 -19.00
CA GLU A 55 -12.02 8.59 -19.36
C GLU A 55 -12.87 7.56 -18.60
N VAL A 56 -12.36 7.04 -17.49
CA VAL A 56 -13.00 5.99 -16.70
C VAL A 56 -13.50 6.59 -15.39
N ALA A 57 -14.74 6.30 -15.02
CA ALA A 57 -15.31 6.69 -13.73
C ALA A 57 -14.91 5.67 -12.64
N PHE A 58 -14.81 6.07 -11.37
CA PHE A 58 -14.54 5.07 -10.33
C PHE A 58 -15.73 4.13 -10.16
N SER A 59 -16.97 4.57 -10.39
CA SER A 59 -18.13 3.67 -10.39
C SER A 59 -18.07 2.54 -11.43
N GLU A 60 -17.26 2.67 -12.48
CA GLU A 60 -17.02 1.61 -13.45
C GLU A 60 -16.00 0.59 -12.94
N LEU A 61 -15.03 1.06 -12.15
CA LEU A 61 -13.90 0.30 -11.59
C LEU A 61 -14.20 -0.34 -10.23
N ILE A 62 -15.19 0.19 -9.49
CA ILE A 62 -15.58 -0.33 -8.19
C ILE A 62 -16.73 -1.32 -8.32
N LYS A 63 -16.60 -2.48 -7.65
CA LYS A 63 -17.70 -3.42 -7.42
C LYS A 63 -17.99 -3.52 -5.92
N ILE A 64 -19.22 -3.90 -5.61
CA ILE A 64 -19.62 -4.28 -4.25
C ILE A 64 -19.70 -5.81 -4.23
N PRO A 65 -18.67 -6.51 -3.75
CA PRO A 65 -18.63 -7.97 -3.74
C PRO A 65 -19.50 -8.55 -2.62
N ASP A 66 -20.10 -9.72 -2.89
CA ASP A 66 -20.78 -10.52 -1.87
C ASP A 66 -19.75 -11.45 -1.19
N VAL A 67 -19.09 -10.94 -0.15
CA VAL A 67 -18.06 -11.65 0.62
C VAL A 67 -18.29 -11.47 2.12
N PRO A 68 -17.75 -12.37 2.97
CA PRO A 68 -17.76 -12.17 4.42
C PRO A 68 -17.14 -10.82 4.80
N THR A 69 -17.60 -10.20 5.90
CA THR A 69 -17.01 -8.97 6.43
C THR A 69 -15.54 -9.18 6.82
N SER A 70 -14.68 -8.23 6.50
CA SER A 70 -13.28 -8.26 6.94
C SER A 70 -13.16 -7.93 8.44
N LEU A 71 -11.98 -8.14 9.05
CA LEU A 71 -11.79 -8.07 10.50
C LEU A 71 -12.38 -6.81 11.15
N PHE A 72 -12.10 -5.61 10.61
CA PHE A 72 -12.57 -4.33 11.15
C PHE A 72 -13.72 -3.68 10.38
N ASP A 73 -14.34 -4.44 9.48
CA ASP A 73 -15.65 -4.07 8.97
C ASP A 73 -16.73 -4.52 9.96
N ALA A 74 -17.68 -3.61 10.22
CA ALA A 74 -18.78 -3.91 11.12
C ALA A 74 -20.03 -4.21 10.30
N PRO A 75 -20.70 -5.36 10.53
CA PRO A 75 -21.98 -5.66 9.89
C PRO A 75 -22.96 -4.49 10.03
N GLU A 76 -23.68 -4.17 8.95
CA GLU A 76 -24.64 -3.07 8.86
C GLU A 76 -24.04 -1.66 9.05
N LYS A 77 -22.71 -1.52 9.03
CA LYS A 77 -22.01 -0.23 9.13
C LYS A 77 -21.01 -0.01 8.01
N SER A 78 -20.23 -1.02 7.67
CA SER A 78 -19.31 -0.96 6.55
C SER A 78 -19.30 -2.23 5.72
N GLU A 79 -18.99 -2.06 4.43
CA GLU A 79 -18.93 -3.12 3.44
C GLU A 79 -17.58 -3.15 2.73
N ALA A 80 -17.22 -4.32 2.21
CA ALA A 80 -16.05 -4.49 1.37
C ALA A 80 -16.30 -3.89 -0.03
N ILE A 81 -15.23 -3.50 -0.70
CA ILE A 81 -15.27 -3.05 -2.09
C ILE A 81 -14.21 -3.78 -2.90
N GLU A 82 -14.47 -3.95 -4.19
CA GLU A 82 -13.46 -4.44 -5.13
C GLU A 82 -12.98 -3.31 -6.03
N VAL A 83 -11.67 -3.14 -6.14
CA VAL A 83 -11.05 -2.23 -7.12
C VAL A 83 -10.57 -3.07 -8.30
N THR A 84 -11.13 -2.79 -9.48
CA THR A 84 -10.84 -3.54 -10.72
C THR A 84 -9.97 -2.74 -11.69
N ILE A 85 -9.26 -3.45 -12.56
CA ILE A 85 -8.52 -2.90 -13.69
C ILE A 85 -8.91 -3.62 -14.98
N SER A 86 -8.97 -2.84 -16.05
CA SER A 86 -9.21 -3.31 -17.41
C SER A 86 -8.16 -2.76 -18.37
N ASP A 87 -8.29 -3.04 -19.66
CA ASP A 87 -7.46 -2.43 -20.70
C ASP A 87 -7.52 -0.88 -20.71
N LEU A 88 -8.59 -0.29 -20.17
CA LEU A 88 -8.79 1.15 -20.08
C LEU A 88 -8.12 1.80 -18.87
N SER A 89 -7.58 1.01 -17.93
CA SER A 89 -6.96 1.50 -16.69
C SER A 89 -5.55 2.07 -16.94
N ILE A 90 -5.40 2.97 -17.91
CA ILE A 90 -4.16 3.65 -18.26
C ILE A 90 -4.17 5.05 -17.65
N PHE A 91 -3.38 5.23 -16.59
CA PHE A 91 -3.25 6.52 -15.93
C PHE A 91 -2.41 7.50 -16.77
N ALA A 92 -2.91 8.74 -16.90
CA ALA A 92 -2.26 9.81 -17.63
C ALA A 92 -2.21 11.08 -16.77
N PRO A 93 -1.25 11.20 -15.82
CA PRO A 93 -1.14 12.36 -14.94
C PRO A 93 -0.95 13.69 -15.69
N SER A 94 -0.50 13.64 -16.95
CA SER A 94 -0.53 14.79 -17.85
C SER A 94 -0.68 14.33 -19.31
N PRO A 95 -1.06 15.22 -20.24
CA PRO A 95 -1.14 14.88 -21.67
C PRO A 95 0.17 14.29 -22.24
N ASP A 96 1.32 14.72 -21.72
CA ASP A 96 2.64 14.27 -22.17
C ASP A 96 3.21 13.12 -21.32
N ASN A 97 2.49 12.71 -20.27
CA ASN A 97 2.89 11.60 -19.38
C ASN A 97 1.76 10.57 -19.30
N VAL A 98 1.66 9.70 -20.31
CA VAL A 98 0.67 8.61 -20.38
C VAL A 98 1.33 7.28 -20.01
N GLN A 99 0.95 6.66 -18.90
CA GLN A 99 1.62 5.47 -18.35
C GLN A 99 1.11 4.17 -19.00
N VAL A 100 1.31 4.02 -20.31
CA VAL A 100 0.81 2.86 -21.10
C VAL A 100 1.40 1.51 -20.67
N GLY A 101 2.55 1.51 -20.00
CA GLY A 101 3.17 0.32 -19.46
C GLY A 101 2.40 -0.26 -18.27
N PHE A 102 1.63 0.55 -17.54
CA PHE A 102 0.85 0.09 -16.38
C PHE A 102 -0.62 -0.15 -16.71
N ARG A 103 -1.27 -0.94 -15.85
CA ARG A 103 -2.72 -0.92 -15.65
C ARG A 103 -2.96 -0.61 -14.18
N ARG A 104 -3.61 0.50 -13.88
CA ARG A 104 -3.80 0.95 -12.50
C ARG A 104 -5.11 1.66 -12.25
N ALA A 105 -5.68 1.37 -11.10
CA ALA A 105 -6.82 2.04 -10.49
C ALA A 105 -6.58 2.04 -8.99
N GLU A 106 -6.49 3.21 -8.37
CA GLU A 106 -6.11 3.33 -6.97
C GLU A 106 -6.97 4.38 -6.27
N LEU A 107 -7.50 3.98 -5.12
CA LEU A 107 -8.18 4.87 -4.21
C LEU A 107 -7.15 5.59 -3.35
N GLN A 108 -7.34 6.89 -3.17
CA GLN A 108 -6.62 7.72 -2.21
C GLN A 108 -7.65 8.33 -1.28
N VAL A 109 -7.45 8.24 0.04
CA VAL A 109 -8.41 8.76 1.02
C VAL A 109 -8.58 10.26 0.84
N ASP A 110 -9.81 10.76 0.89
CA ASP A 110 -10.06 12.18 0.75
C ASP A 110 -9.38 12.97 1.88
N GLY A 111 -8.73 14.06 1.53
CA GLY A 111 -7.89 14.83 2.45
C GLY A 111 -6.45 14.31 2.65
N ASN A 112 -6.10 13.10 2.18
CA ASN A 112 -4.70 12.66 2.16
C ASN A 112 -3.94 13.37 1.02
N ASN A 113 -3.18 14.40 1.37
CA ASN A 113 -2.60 15.35 0.43
C ASN A 113 -1.07 15.31 0.34
N GLY A 114 -0.44 14.37 1.06
CA GLY A 114 1.01 14.20 1.06
C GLY A 114 1.75 14.91 2.18
N THR A 115 1.10 15.84 2.88
CA THR A 115 1.67 16.58 4.03
C THR A 115 0.72 16.68 5.22
N ASP A 116 -0.38 15.94 5.17
CA ASP A 116 -1.37 15.87 6.24
C ASP A 116 -0.89 15.02 7.43
N SER A 117 -1.69 14.99 8.50
CA SER A 117 -1.35 14.32 9.75
C SER A 117 -1.21 12.80 9.67
N SER A 118 -1.62 12.15 8.57
CA SER A 118 -1.46 10.70 8.37
C SER A 118 0.00 10.24 8.26
N THR A 119 0.94 11.18 8.13
CA THR A 119 2.38 10.88 8.02
C THR A 119 3.24 11.60 9.08
N ILE A 120 2.65 11.93 10.22
CA ILE A 120 3.32 12.63 11.33
C ILE A 120 3.22 11.81 12.62
N GLY A 121 4.33 11.66 13.36
CA GLY A 121 4.36 10.93 14.62
C GLY A 121 4.29 9.42 14.41
N VAL A 122 3.52 8.72 15.24
CA VAL A 122 3.29 7.27 15.11
C VAL A 122 1.88 7.01 14.59
N LYS A 123 1.74 6.22 13.53
CA LYS A 123 0.44 5.93 12.88
C LYS A 123 0.33 4.47 12.54
N THR A 124 -0.84 3.86 12.72
CA THR A 124 -1.10 2.50 12.25
C THR A 124 -2.14 2.51 11.14
N LEU A 125 -1.73 2.06 9.96
CA LEU A 125 -2.62 1.82 8.84
C LEU A 125 -3.22 0.42 8.97
N HIS A 126 -4.55 0.33 8.96
CA HIS A 126 -5.31 -0.90 8.90
C HIS A 126 -5.92 -1.07 7.52
N PHE A 127 -5.86 -2.29 7.00
CA PHE A 127 -6.55 -2.70 5.78
C PHE A 127 -6.64 -4.22 5.72
N SER A 128 -7.62 -4.72 4.98
CA SER A 128 -7.79 -6.13 4.67
C SER A 128 -7.81 -6.31 3.16
N VAL A 129 -7.14 -7.35 2.65
CA VAL A 129 -7.20 -7.72 1.23
C VAL A 129 -7.69 -9.15 1.03
N ARG A 130 -8.44 -9.38 -0.04
CA ARG A 130 -8.95 -10.69 -0.45
C ARG A 130 -8.92 -10.79 -1.98
N LYS A 131 -8.67 -11.99 -2.50
CA LYS A 131 -8.78 -12.27 -3.94
C LYS A 131 -10.25 -12.29 -4.38
N ASP A 132 -10.51 -11.89 -5.62
CA ASP A 132 -11.74 -12.23 -6.33
C ASP A 132 -11.46 -13.40 -7.31
N PRO A 133 -11.99 -14.61 -7.07
CA PRO A 133 -11.90 -15.72 -8.03
C PRO A 133 -12.54 -15.42 -9.39
N ALA A 134 -13.47 -14.46 -9.48
CA ALA A 134 -14.06 -14.04 -10.75
C ALA A 134 -13.15 -13.09 -11.55
N ARG A 135 -12.17 -12.45 -10.90
CA ARG A 135 -11.23 -11.48 -11.51
C ARG A 135 -9.78 -11.72 -11.05
N PRO A 136 -9.25 -12.94 -11.28
CA PRO A 136 -7.96 -13.33 -10.74
C PRO A 136 -6.81 -12.51 -11.35
N PHE A 137 -5.79 -12.22 -10.55
CA PHE A 137 -4.55 -11.65 -11.06
C PHE A 137 -3.79 -12.63 -11.96
N ASN A 138 -3.10 -12.10 -12.96
CA ASN A 138 -2.13 -12.83 -13.75
C ASN A 138 -0.76 -12.77 -13.07
N ASN A 139 -0.46 -13.78 -12.24
CA ASN A 139 0.76 -13.85 -11.43
C ASN A 139 2.09 -13.85 -12.22
N SER A 140 2.08 -13.85 -13.56
CA SER A 140 3.28 -13.55 -14.36
C SER A 140 3.69 -12.08 -14.33
N HIS A 141 2.80 -11.19 -13.88
CA HIS A 141 3.04 -9.76 -13.67
C HIS A 141 3.28 -9.44 -12.19
N GLU A 142 4.02 -8.37 -11.88
CA GLU A 142 4.07 -7.79 -10.52
C GLU A 142 2.86 -6.87 -10.32
N TYR A 143 2.23 -6.98 -9.14
CA TYR A 143 1.18 -6.08 -8.67
C TYR A 143 1.65 -5.34 -7.42
N GLN A 144 1.27 -4.07 -7.31
CA GLN A 144 1.32 -3.30 -6.07
C GLN A 144 -0.12 -3.03 -5.63
N LEU A 145 -0.44 -3.28 -4.36
CA LEU A 145 -1.82 -3.29 -3.87
C LEU A 145 -2.09 -2.17 -2.84
N VAL A 146 -1.14 -1.97 -1.93
CA VAL A 146 -1.19 -0.92 -0.90
C VAL A 146 0.19 -0.33 -0.75
N TRP A 147 0.35 0.99 -0.87
CA TRP A 147 1.64 1.64 -0.63
C TRP A 147 1.49 3.07 -0.12
N LEU A 148 2.58 3.53 0.48
CA LEU A 148 2.83 4.93 0.81
C LEU A 148 3.85 5.47 -0.18
N GLU A 149 3.40 6.26 -1.16
CA GLU A 149 4.27 7.02 -2.05
C GLU A 149 4.78 8.26 -1.30
N ASP A 150 6.07 8.56 -1.36
CA ASP A 150 6.62 9.75 -0.69
C ASP A 150 6.12 11.06 -1.32
N ASN A 151 6.15 12.16 -0.57
CA ASN A 151 5.62 13.45 -1.05
C ASN A 151 6.38 14.04 -2.26
N SER A 152 7.52 13.45 -2.64
CA SER A 152 8.24 13.80 -3.86
C SER A 152 7.90 12.91 -5.06
N TYR A 153 6.99 11.95 -4.90
CA TYR A 153 6.53 11.01 -5.93
C TYR A 153 7.67 10.20 -6.57
N SER A 154 8.64 9.80 -5.74
CA SER A 154 9.91 9.20 -6.16
C SER A 154 10.12 7.78 -5.64
N THR A 155 9.46 7.40 -4.55
CA THR A 155 9.63 6.09 -3.90
C THR A 155 8.41 5.66 -3.12
N ASN A 156 8.31 4.35 -2.91
CA ASN A 156 7.36 3.75 -1.97
C ASN A 156 8.07 3.46 -0.66
N GLN A 157 7.57 4.01 0.44
CA GLN A 157 8.14 3.86 1.79
C GLN A 157 7.64 2.59 2.49
N ILE A 158 6.45 2.13 2.09
CA ILE A 158 5.88 0.81 2.33
C ILE A 158 5.20 0.39 1.03
N VAL A 159 5.27 -0.89 0.64
CA VAL A 159 4.49 -1.41 -0.48
C VAL A 159 4.17 -2.90 -0.31
N LEU A 160 2.88 -3.24 -0.35
CA LEU A 160 2.38 -4.60 -0.45
C LEU A 160 2.32 -5.01 -1.92
N LYS A 161 2.96 -6.13 -2.24
CA LYS A 161 3.05 -6.68 -3.59
C LYS A 161 2.58 -8.11 -3.68
N THR A 162 2.23 -8.54 -4.89
CA THR A 162 2.05 -9.95 -5.27
C THR A 162 2.47 -10.16 -6.73
N GLY A 163 2.50 -11.41 -7.18
CA GLY A 163 2.89 -11.78 -8.54
C GLY A 163 4.40 -11.90 -8.72
N TYR A 164 4.87 -11.85 -9.96
CA TYR A 164 6.29 -11.98 -10.29
C TYR A 164 7.05 -10.68 -10.01
N ILE A 165 7.43 -10.48 -8.75
CA ILE A 165 8.13 -9.27 -8.26
C ILE A 165 9.56 -9.21 -8.83
N TRP A 166 9.95 -8.06 -9.38
CA TRP A 166 11.31 -7.84 -9.89
C TRP A 166 12.13 -6.89 -8.98
N PRO A 167 13.40 -7.22 -8.66
CA PRO A 167 14.11 -8.46 -8.98
C PRO A 167 13.48 -9.69 -8.27
N PRO A 168 13.62 -10.91 -8.82
CA PRO A 168 12.94 -12.09 -8.30
C PRO A 168 13.28 -12.35 -6.84
N THR A 169 12.26 -12.49 -6.02
CA THR A 169 12.38 -12.76 -4.57
C THR A 169 12.71 -14.23 -4.28
N GLY A 170 12.49 -15.12 -5.25
CA GLY A 170 12.56 -16.58 -5.05
C GLY A 170 11.32 -17.16 -4.35
N LEU A 171 10.32 -16.32 -4.06
CA LEU A 171 9.03 -16.74 -3.49
C LEU A 171 8.06 -17.18 -4.60
N ASP A 172 7.03 -17.92 -4.21
CA ASP A 172 5.90 -18.21 -5.11
C ASP A 172 5.26 -16.88 -5.55
N PRO A 173 5.02 -16.65 -6.86
CA PRO A 173 4.31 -15.46 -7.34
C PRO A 173 2.93 -15.25 -6.68
N ASP A 174 2.32 -16.29 -6.13
CA ASP A 174 1.07 -16.21 -5.37
C ASP A 174 1.27 -15.88 -3.88
N THR A 175 2.23 -15.00 -3.58
CA THR A 175 2.60 -14.56 -2.24
C THR A 175 2.37 -13.07 -2.08
N LEU A 176 1.68 -12.66 -1.01
CA LEU A 176 1.68 -11.29 -0.54
C LEU A 176 3.03 -11.00 0.12
N VAL A 177 3.73 -9.97 -0.36
CA VAL A 177 5.03 -9.53 0.19
C VAL A 177 4.96 -8.05 0.53
N LEU A 178 5.08 -7.72 1.81
CA LEU A 178 5.16 -6.35 2.31
C LEU A 178 6.63 -5.92 2.35
N PHE A 179 6.98 -4.90 1.57
CA PHE A 179 8.29 -4.28 1.59
C PHE A 179 8.27 -2.95 2.34
N GLY A 180 9.42 -2.60 2.92
CA GLY A 180 9.74 -1.27 3.39
C GLY A 180 10.13 -0.34 2.25
N ASN A 181 10.90 0.70 2.58
CA ASN A 181 11.28 1.73 1.63
C ASN A 181 12.15 1.16 0.51
N VAL A 182 11.64 1.22 -0.71
CA VAL A 182 12.26 0.60 -1.90
C VAL A 182 13.55 1.30 -2.35
N ASN A 183 13.81 2.52 -1.85
CA ASN A 183 15.08 3.20 -2.06
C ASN A 183 16.21 2.66 -1.17
N SER A 184 15.88 1.92 -0.10
CA SER A 184 16.87 1.26 0.75
C SER A 184 17.68 0.22 -0.02
N LYS A 185 18.91 -0.02 0.43
CA LYS A 185 19.84 -1.01 -0.14
C LYS A 185 20.44 -1.87 0.99
N PRO A 186 20.03 -3.14 1.16
CA PRO A 186 18.94 -3.83 0.45
C PRO A 186 17.55 -3.27 0.78
N VAL A 187 16.55 -3.60 -0.04
CA VAL A 187 15.14 -3.26 0.25
C VAL A 187 14.64 -4.15 1.39
N PRO A 188 14.13 -3.61 2.50
CA PRO A 188 13.59 -4.41 3.60
C PRO A 188 12.37 -5.20 3.15
N GLN A 189 12.40 -6.52 3.33
CA GLN A 189 11.19 -7.34 3.29
C GLN A 189 10.63 -7.42 4.71
N LEU A 190 9.48 -6.78 4.94
CA LEU A 190 8.89 -6.64 6.27
C LEU A 190 8.02 -7.83 6.65
N PHE A 191 7.30 -8.42 5.71
CA PHE A 191 6.47 -9.60 5.95
C PHE A 191 6.12 -10.30 4.63
N ASN A 192 5.79 -11.59 4.68
CA ASN A 192 5.22 -12.30 3.54
C ASN A 192 4.31 -13.45 3.99
N THR A 193 3.31 -13.77 3.17
CA THR A 193 2.38 -14.88 3.37
C THR A 193 1.78 -15.30 2.03
N SER A 194 1.38 -16.56 1.88
CA SER A 194 0.63 -17.02 0.69
C SER A 194 -0.67 -16.22 0.55
N PHE A 195 -0.98 -15.74 -0.66
CA PHE A 195 -2.23 -15.01 -0.93
C PHE A 195 -3.34 -16.02 -1.18
N THR A 196 -3.96 -16.51 -0.10
CA THR A 196 -4.86 -17.67 -0.20
C THR A 196 -6.21 -17.23 -0.76
N GLU A 197 -6.76 -18.00 -1.70
CA GLU A 197 -8.13 -17.78 -2.18
C GLU A 197 -9.12 -17.93 -1.02
N ASP A 198 -10.20 -17.17 -1.10
CA ASP A 198 -11.26 -17.17 -0.10
C ASP A 198 -10.85 -16.84 1.35
N VAL A 199 -9.70 -16.21 1.55
CA VAL A 199 -9.21 -15.77 2.86
C VAL A 199 -9.07 -14.25 2.88
N TRP A 200 -9.54 -13.62 3.96
CA TRP A 200 -9.15 -12.24 4.25
C TRP A 200 -7.75 -12.21 4.84
N HIS A 201 -6.89 -11.36 4.31
CA HIS A 201 -5.57 -11.07 4.84
C HIS A 201 -5.60 -9.69 5.50
N ASN A 202 -5.60 -9.66 6.83
CA ASN A 202 -5.72 -8.43 7.60
C ASN A 202 -4.33 -7.91 7.96
N PHE A 203 -4.10 -6.62 7.80
CA PHE A 203 -2.85 -5.95 8.14
C PHE A 203 -3.08 -4.81 9.11
N GLY A 204 -2.18 -4.67 10.08
CA GLY A 204 -1.93 -3.44 10.82
C GLY A 204 -0.47 -3.05 10.62
N VAL A 205 -0.19 -1.92 9.99
CA VAL A 205 1.18 -1.46 9.71
C VAL A 205 1.44 -0.18 10.48
N THR A 206 2.15 -0.30 11.61
CA THR A 206 2.57 0.87 12.40
C THR A 206 3.82 1.46 11.79
N MET A 207 3.75 2.72 11.39
CA MET A 207 4.86 3.53 10.89
C MET A 207 5.17 4.61 11.92
N ASP A 208 6.39 4.58 12.42
CA ASP A 208 6.92 5.66 13.25
C ASP A 208 7.70 6.62 12.35
N PHE A 209 7.07 7.73 11.99
CA PHE A 209 7.63 8.78 11.14
C PHE A 209 8.72 9.59 11.86
N THR A 210 8.82 9.48 13.19
CA THR A 210 9.84 10.16 13.99
C THR A 210 11.08 9.29 14.12
N ALA A 211 10.93 8.02 14.49
CA ALA A 211 12.03 7.08 14.66
C ALA A 211 12.45 6.37 13.37
N SER A 212 11.69 6.51 12.28
CA SER A 212 11.89 5.78 11.03
C SER A 212 11.92 4.27 11.24
N THR A 213 10.84 3.76 11.86
CA THR A 213 10.65 2.32 12.08
C THR A 213 9.28 1.86 11.59
N THR A 214 9.17 0.56 11.34
CA THR A 214 7.91 -0.08 10.99
C THR A 214 7.68 -1.35 11.80
N THR A 215 6.45 -1.53 12.27
CA THR A 215 5.94 -2.74 12.93
C THR A 215 4.78 -3.29 12.11
N VAL A 216 4.75 -4.59 11.93
CA VAL A 216 3.73 -5.28 11.15
C VAL A 216 2.96 -6.23 12.05
N TYR A 217 1.65 -6.05 12.03
CA TYR A 217 0.67 -6.96 12.58
C TYR A 217 -0.12 -7.61 11.45
N TYR A 218 -0.47 -8.87 11.62
CA TYR A 218 -1.16 -9.64 10.59
C TYR A 218 -2.06 -10.70 11.22
N SER A 219 -3.16 -11.00 10.54
CA SER A 219 -4.02 -12.16 10.80
C SER A 219 -4.80 -12.54 9.55
N THR A 220 -5.58 -13.61 9.66
CA THR A 220 -6.53 -14.02 8.61
C THR A 220 -7.96 -14.01 9.11
N ASP A 221 -8.90 -13.74 8.21
CA ASP A 221 -10.33 -13.78 8.48
C ASP A 221 -10.73 -12.96 9.73
N SER A 222 -11.36 -13.58 10.72
CA SER A 222 -11.82 -12.92 11.95
C SER A 222 -10.81 -12.95 13.09
N ASP A 223 -9.62 -13.51 12.88
CA ASP A 223 -8.63 -13.62 13.96
C ASP A 223 -8.06 -12.25 14.32
N PRO A 224 -7.82 -11.96 15.62
CA PRO A 224 -7.13 -10.75 16.04
C PRO A 224 -5.75 -10.62 15.40
N LEU A 225 -5.35 -9.40 15.08
CA LEU A 225 -4.02 -9.09 14.57
C LEU A 225 -2.94 -9.52 15.58
N ALA A 226 -1.96 -10.28 15.12
CA ALA A 226 -0.78 -10.67 15.89
C ALA A 226 0.46 -9.91 15.39
N LEU A 227 1.38 -9.57 16.30
CA LEU A 227 2.68 -9.01 15.94
C LEU A 227 3.48 -10.05 15.15
N VAL A 228 3.80 -9.76 13.89
CA VAL A 228 4.56 -10.67 13.01
C VAL A 228 5.95 -10.14 12.67
N ASN A 229 6.18 -8.83 12.77
CA ASN A 229 7.51 -8.25 12.65
C ASN A 229 7.59 -6.87 13.32
N GLY A 230 8.79 -6.49 13.75
CA GLY A 230 9.11 -5.13 14.18
C GLY A 230 8.96 -4.83 15.67
N PRO A 231 9.31 -3.59 16.08
CA PRO A 231 9.75 -2.49 15.21
C PRO A 231 11.10 -2.77 14.54
N VAL A 232 11.19 -2.55 13.23
CA VAL A 232 12.44 -2.62 12.45
C VAL A 232 12.73 -1.30 11.77
N ALA A 233 14.01 -0.99 11.55
CA ALA A 233 14.41 0.22 10.83
C ALA A 233 13.83 0.24 9.41
N ASN A 234 13.11 1.32 9.09
CA ASN A 234 12.53 1.56 7.79
C ASN A 234 12.31 3.06 7.60
N ASP A 235 13.00 3.68 6.65
CA ASP A 235 12.85 5.11 6.40
C ASP A 235 11.46 5.42 5.83
N VAL A 236 10.61 6.02 6.66
CA VAL A 236 9.26 6.48 6.30
C VAL A 236 9.12 8.01 6.41
N SER A 237 10.24 8.74 6.43
CA SER A 237 10.26 10.18 6.74
C SER A 237 9.79 11.12 5.62
N GLY A 238 9.54 10.59 4.42
CA GLY A 238 9.22 11.34 3.20
C GLY A 238 7.80 11.92 3.13
N GLN A 239 6.97 11.73 4.19
CA GLN A 239 5.53 11.99 4.17
C GLN A 239 4.85 11.31 2.96
N GLY A 240 3.72 11.81 2.46
CA GLY A 240 3.17 11.38 1.18
C GLY A 240 1.79 10.73 1.25
N GLN A 241 1.44 9.98 0.22
CA GLN A 241 0.09 9.55 -0.05
C GLN A 241 -0.07 8.03 0.02
N PHE A 242 -1.20 7.59 0.58
CA PHE A 242 -1.59 6.19 0.61
C PHE A 242 -2.43 5.85 -0.62
N HIS A 243 -2.09 4.73 -1.25
CA HIS A 243 -2.76 4.21 -2.43
C HIS A 243 -3.32 2.82 -2.12
N PHE A 244 -4.59 2.60 -2.46
CA PHE A 244 -5.30 1.34 -2.26
C PHE A 244 -5.91 0.90 -3.59
N GLY A 245 -5.30 -0.09 -4.24
CA GLY A 245 -5.75 -0.57 -5.54
C GLY A 245 -4.65 -1.27 -6.30
N PRO A 246 -4.98 -2.04 -7.35
CA PRO A 246 -3.98 -2.75 -8.13
C PRO A 246 -3.25 -1.81 -9.10
N LEU A 247 -1.93 -1.76 -9.01
CA LEU A 247 -1.02 -1.33 -10.08
C LEU A 247 -0.33 -2.57 -10.65
N LYS A 248 -0.71 -2.96 -11.86
CA LYS A 248 -0.10 -4.05 -12.62
C LYS A 248 1.06 -3.54 -13.46
N LYS A 249 2.26 -4.07 -13.21
CA LYS A 249 3.46 -3.81 -14.02
C LYS A 249 3.45 -4.63 -15.32
N PRO A 250 4.06 -4.12 -16.40
CA PRO A 250 4.24 -4.89 -17.62
C PRO A 250 5.36 -5.94 -17.43
N THR A 251 5.37 -6.94 -18.31
CA THR A 251 6.42 -7.97 -18.38
C THR A 251 7.27 -7.81 -19.63
N GLY A 252 8.43 -8.48 -19.69
CA GLY A 252 9.29 -8.47 -20.87
C GLY A 252 10.75 -8.17 -20.55
N GLU A 253 11.62 -8.39 -21.55
CA GLU A 253 13.06 -8.19 -21.41
C GLU A 253 13.48 -6.78 -21.84
N GLY A 254 14.54 -6.26 -21.22
CA GLY A 254 15.17 -5.01 -21.66
C GLY A 254 14.36 -3.74 -21.40
N ILE A 255 13.34 -3.78 -20.53
CA ILE A 255 12.52 -2.63 -20.12
C ILE A 255 13.41 -1.58 -19.45
N LYS A 256 13.42 -0.36 -19.99
CA LYS A 256 14.14 0.81 -19.46
C LYS A 256 13.21 1.75 -18.72
N ASP A 257 11.99 1.91 -19.23
CA ASP A 257 10.93 2.69 -18.61
C ASP A 257 9.69 1.82 -18.44
N VAL A 258 9.54 1.25 -17.26
CA VAL A 258 8.41 0.38 -16.91
C VAL A 258 7.06 1.08 -16.99
N THR A 259 7.02 2.42 -16.98
CA THR A 259 5.78 3.19 -17.13
C THR A 259 5.30 3.27 -18.58
N LYS A 260 6.17 2.98 -19.56
CA LYS A 260 5.86 3.12 -21.01
C LYS A 260 6.10 1.85 -21.82
N GLU A 261 6.96 0.96 -21.35
CA GLU A 261 7.47 -0.18 -22.11
C GLU A 261 7.01 -1.51 -21.51
N GLY A 262 7.11 -2.57 -22.30
CA GLY A 262 6.80 -3.94 -21.90
C GLY A 262 5.43 -4.41 -22.38
N TYR A 263 5.14 -5.67 -22.08
CA TYR A 263 3.94 -6.40 -22.48
C TYR A 263 2.84 -6.29 -21.43
N GLN A 264 1.63 -6.06 -21.91
CA GLN A 264 0.39 -6.19 -21.16
C GLN A 264 -0.50 -7.18 -21.90
N SER A 265 -1.08 -8.12 -21.15
CA SER A 265 -2.10 -9.03 -21.71
C SER A 265 -3.32 -8.19 -22.13
N PRO A 266 -3.93 -8.45 -23.30
CA PRO A 266 -5.15 -7.76 -23.71
C PRO A 266 -6.40 -8.39 -23.07
N GLY A 267 -7.49 -7.63 -23.00
CA GLY A 267 -8.80 -8.11 -22.54
C GLY A 267 -8.83 -8.46 -21.06
N ILE A 268 -8.06 -7.77 -20.23
CA ILE A 268 -8.00 -8.07 -18.80
C ILE A 268 -9.26 -7.59 -18.06
N ASP A 269 -9.65 -8.37 -17.06
CA ASP A 269 -10.64 -8.06 -16.04
C ASP A 269 -10.10 -8.65 -14.73
N GLU A 270 -9.37 -7.83 -13.98
CA GLU A 270 -8.62 -8.25 -12.81
C GLU A 270 -8.94 -7.33 -11.63
N GLY A 271 -8.96 -7.85 -10.41
CA GLY A 271 -9.37 -7.06 -9.25
C GLY A 271 -8.83 -7.59 -7.92
N VAL A 272 -8.94 -6.74 -6.91
CA VAL A 272 -8.67 -7.09 -5.51
C VAL A 272 -9.74 -6.47 -4.63
N ILE A 273 -10.19 -7.27 -3.66
CA ILE A 273 -11.19 -6.86 -2.70
C ILE A 273 -10.48 -6.26 -1.49
N PHE A 274 -10.92 -5.08 -1.08
CA PHE A 274 -10.50 -4.38 0.12
C PHE A 274 -11.62 -4.34 1.15
N GLY A 275 -11.23 -4.44 2.41
CA GLY A 275 -12.08 -4.16 3.56
C GLY A 275 -11.30 -3.34 4.58
N ALA A 276 -12.00 -2.71 5.53
CA ALA A 276 -11.39 -2.13 6.72
C ALA A 276 -10.23 -1.14 6.47
N ILE A 277 -10.30 -0.28 5.45
CA ILE A 277 -9.26 0.75 5.23
C ILE A 277 -9.45 1.89 6.23
N PHE A 278 -8.56 2.04 7.21
CA PHE A 278 -8.56 3.20 8.11
C PHE A 278 -7.17 3.39 8.74
N MET A 279 -6.94 4.55 9.35
CA MET A 279 -5.71 4.83 10.06
C MET A 279 -5.99 5.34 11.47
N GLU A 280 -5.21 4.82 12.42
CA GLU A 280 -5.21 5.23 13.81
C GLU A 280 -4.00 6.10 14.15
N ASP A 281 -4.21 7.00 15.12
CA ASP A 281 -3.14 7.66 15.84
C ASP A 281 -2.58 6.71 16.88
N SER A 282 -1.33 6.32 16.71
CA SER A 282 -0.67 5.27 17.50
C SER A 282 0.36 5.81 18.48
N GLU A 283 0.31 7.10 18.78
CA GLU A 283 1.05 7.69 19.90
C GLU A 283 0.75 6.94 21.21
N GLY A 284 1.80 6.69 22.00
CA GLY A 284 1.69 5.95 23.26
C GLY A 284 1.34 4.46 23.10
N ASP A 285 1.82 3.83 22.02
CA ASP A 285 1.64 2.41 21.70
C ASP A 285 0.16 1.99 21.53
N CYS A 286 -0.69 2.92 21.07
CA CYS A 286 -2.09 2.60 20.79
C CYS A 286 -2.23 1.88 19.45
N VAL A 287 -2.62 0.62 19.48
CA VAL A 287 -2.96 -0.17 18.28
C VAL A 287 -4.19 -1.02 18.55
N SER A 288 -5.20 -0.96 17.68
CA SER A 288 -6.34 -1.86 17.71
C SER A 288 -5.98 -3.21 17.09
N LEU A 289 -6.05 -4.29 17.86
CA LEU A 289 -5.79 -5.65 17.36
C LEU A 289 -7.07 -6.42 16.99
N SER A 290 -8.23 -5.99 17.47
CA SER A 290 -9.52 -6.60 17.17
C SER A 290 -10.70 -5.61 17.33
N PRO A 291 -11.86 -5.97 16.73
CA PRO A 291 -13.21 -5.45 16.90
C PRO A 291 -13.65 -4.88 18.23
N ASP A 292 -13.31 -5.67 19.24
CA ASP A 292 -13.86 -5.67 20.59
C ASP A 292 -12.78 -5.31 21.64
N GLY A 293 -11.55 -5.07 21.20
CA GLY A 293 -10.42 -4.73 22.05
C GLY A 293 -9.91 -5.93 22.84
N SER A 294 -10.31 -7.17 22.49
CA SER A 294 -9.79 -8.39 23.08
C SER A 294 -8.37 -8.69 22.58
N SER A 295 -7.38 -8.01 23.16
CA SER A 295 -5.98 -8.42 23.01
C SER A 295 -5.59 -9.41 24.12
N THR A 296 -5.73 -10.71 23.88
CA THR A 296 -4.97 -11.68 24.70
C THR A 296 -3.59 -11.88 24.11
N GLN A 297 -2.70 -10.90 24.29
CA GLN A 297 -1.25 -11.16 24.26
C GLN A 297 -0.57 -10.47 25.45
N SER A 298 -0.10 -11.30 26.38
CA SER A 298 0.86 -10.90 27.39
C SER A 298 2.25 -10.97 26.74
N TYR A 299 2.89 -9.82 26.58
CA TYR A 299 4.24 -9.74 26.04
C TYR A 299 5.23 -10.36 27.03
N ASN A 300 5.74 -11.56 26.72
CA ASN A 300 7.06 -11.96 27.18
C ASN A 300 8.05 -11.48 26.12
N ALA A 301 8.85 -10.47 26.46
CA ALA A 301 9.92 -9.99 25.60
C ALA A 301 10.80 -11.16 25.14
N VAL A 302 10.84 -11.40 23.84
CA VAL A 302 11.79 -12.35 23.24
C VAL A 302 13.17 -11.67 23.29
N PRO A 303 14.20 -12.28 23.89
CA PRO A 303 15.53 -11.70 23.89
C PRO A 303 16.07 -11.66 22.46
N ALA A 304 16.81 -10.58 22.16
CA ALA A 304 17.44 -10.35 20.86
C ALA A 304 18.17 -11.61 20.34
N PRO A 305 18.11 -11.90 19.02
CA PRO A 305 18.84 -13.00 18.44
C PRO A 305 20.33 -12.81 18.69
N THR A 306 20.97 -13.83 19.26
CA THR A 306 22.42 -13.89 19.41
C THR A 306 23.06 -14.06 18.04
N GLU A 307 24.14 -13.32 17.80
CA GLU A 307 24.92 -13.31 16.55
C GLU A 307 25.09 -14.71 15.95
N GLU A 308 24.50 -14.93 14.78
CA GLU A 308 24.72 -16.15 14.00
C GLU A 308 26.10 -16.07 13.35
N LYS A 309 26.94 -17.06 13.66
CA LYS A 309 28.31 -17.16 13.13
C LYS A 309 28.29 -17.19 11.61
N SER A 310 29.13 -16.35 11.01
CA SER A 310 29.33 -16.27 9.57
C SER A 310 29.73 -17.62 8.97
N TYR A 311 28.96 -18.07 7.99
CA TYR A 311 29.31 -19.19 7.13
C TYR A 311 30.34 -18.72 6.10
N GLN A 312 31.60 -19.16 6.22
CA GLN A 312 32.60 -18.93 5.17
C GLN A 312 32.41 -19.96 4.04
N PRO A 313 32.36 -19.54 2.76
CA PRO A 313 32.35 -20.47 1.65
C PRO A 313 33.71 -21.16 1.52
N THR A 314 33.73 -22.49 1.58
CA THR A 314 34.92 -23.29 1.25
C THR A 314 35.15 -23.28 -0.25
N THR A 315 36.37 -22.94 -0.67
CA THR A 315 36.86 -23.01 -2.05
C THR A 315 36.92 -24.46 -2.56
N PRO A 316 36.52 -24.75 -3.82
CA PRO A 316 36.74 -26.05 -4.43
C PRO A 316 38.19 -26.21 -4.93
N PRO A 317 38.71 -27.44 -5.03
CA PRO A 317 40.13 -27.70 -5.25
C PRO A 317 40.57 -27.44 -6.69
N THR A 318 41.78 -26.86 -6.78
CA THR A 318 42.54 -26.55 -7.99
C THR A 318 42.89 -27.81 -8.78
N LYS A 319 42.68 -27.78 -10.09
CA LYS A 319 43.35 -28.69 -11.05
C LYS A 319 44.43 -27.91 -11.82
N GLU A 320 45.70 -28.21 -11.54
CA GLU A 320 46.81 -28.13 -12.52
C GLU A 320 46.46 -29.01 -13.73
N LYS A 321 46.88 -28.83 -14.99
CA LYS A 321 47.88 -28.05 -15.75
C LYS A 321 47.26 -27.96 -17.18
N THR A 322 47.62 -27.05 -18.09
CA THR A 322 48.90 -27.02 -18.81
C THR A 322 48.95 -25.74 -19.66
N GLU A 323 50.11 -25.13 -19.71
CA GLU A 323 50.46 -23.99 -20.56
C GLU A 323 50.50 -24.38 -22.05
N GLU A 324 50.02 -23.51 -22.93
CA GLU A 324 50.69 -23.25 -24.20
C GLU A 324 50.58 -21.76 -24.55
N LYS A 325 51.74 -21.15 -24.79
CA LYS A 325 51.96 -19.74 -25.14
C LYS A 325 51.93 -19.58 -26.66
N THR A 326 51.25 -18.52 -27.11
CA THR A 326 51.68 -17.61 -28.21
C THR A 326 50.85 -16.33 -28.00
N GLY A 327 51.43 -15.17 -27.63
CA GLY A 327 52.04 -14.19 -28.55
C GLY A 327 50.92 -13.50 -29.37
N GLU A 328 50.68 -12.20 -29.41
CA GLU A 328 51.50 -11.02 -29.18
C GLU A 328 50.59 -9.75 -29.12
N LYS A 329 51.18 -8.67 -28.61
CA LYS A 329 50.72 -7.30 -28.30
C LYS A 329 49.83 -6.58 -29.33
N THR A 330 48.99 -5.68 -28.81
CA THR A 330 49.00 -4.18 -28.91
C THR A 330 47.58 -3.70 -28.61
N GLY A 331 47.24 -2.63 -27.88
CA GLY A 331 47.88 -1.49 -27.25
C GLY A 331 46.76 -0.48 -26.97
N GLY A 332 46.82 0.32 -25.90
CA GLY A 332 45.98 1.53 -25.74
C GLY A 332 45.36 1.78 -24.36
N LYS A 333 45.96 2.72 -23.61
CA LYS A 333 45.37 3.53 -22.52
C LYS A 333 44.12 4.28 -23.04
N THR A 334 43.08 4.61 -22.27
CA THR A 334 42.96 5.62 -21.19
C THR A 334 41.56 5.46 -20.55
N GLY A 335 41.35 5.48 -19.22
CA GLY A 335 41.00 6.64 -18.37
C GLY A 335 39.67 7.31 -18.77
N GLY A 336 38.65 7.60 -17.97
CA GLY A 336 38.31 7.56 -16.53
C GLY A 336 36.92 8.23 -16.35
N GLU A 337 36.24 7.95 -15.22
CA GLU A 337 35.17 8.72 -14.52
C GLU A 337 33.94 9.26 -15.30
N THR A 338 32.72 8.72 -15.09
CA THR A 338 31.69 9.06 -14.06
C THR A 338 31.36 10.56 -13.99
N GLY A 339 30.12 11.04 -14.10
CA GLY A 339 28.81 10.42 -13.85
C GLY A 339 28.05 11.29 -12.85
N GLU A 340 27.64 12.49 -13.24
CA GLU A 340 26.83 13.41 -12.42
C GLU A 340 26.13 14.42 -13.37
N LYS A 341 24.87 14.78 -13.10
CA LYS A 341 23.98 15.74 -13.82
C LYS A 341 22.74 15.20 -14.54
N THR A 342 21.96 14.32 -13.91
CA THR A 342 20.57 14.06 -14.37
C THR A 342 19.49 14.28 -13.29
N GLY A 343 19.85 14.59 -12.04
CA GLY A 343 18.89 14.77 -10.94
C GLY A 343 18.29 16.17 -10.76
N GLU A 344 18.86 17.23 -11.33
CA GLU A 344 18.44 18.61 -10.98
C GLU A 344 17.31 19.20 -11.83
N LYS A 345 16.96 18.59 -12.99
CA LYS A 345 15.92 19.13 -13.87
C LYS A 345 14.48 18.73 -13.50
N TYR A 346 14.30 17.76 -12.61
CA TYR A 346 12.97 17.25 -12.23
C TYR A 346 12.29 18.05 -11.11
N LYS A 347 13.03 18.87 -10.34
CA LYS A 347 12.46 19.64 -9.23
C LYS A 347 11.74 20.93 -9.63
N GLN A 348 12.15 21.61 -10.71
CA GLN A 348 11.63 22.95 -11.01
C GLN A 348 10.29 23.01 -11.76
N LYS A 349 9.77 21.88 -12.28
CA LYS A 349 8.54 21.90 -13.10
C LYS A 349 7.25 21.59 -12.34
N SER A 350 7.32 20.94 -11.18
CA SER A 350 6.15 20.69 -10.33
C SER A 350 5.79 21.91 -9.48
N GLU A 351 6.77 22.63 -8.95
CA GLU A 351 6.56 23.80 -8.07
C GLU A 351 5.82 24.95 -8.77
N LYS A 352 6.13 25.24 -10.04
CA LYS A 352 5.48 26.36 -10.76
C LYS A 352 3.99 26.17 -11.06
N LYS A 353 3.48 24.94 -11.07
CA LYS A 353 2.08 24.67 -11.47
C LYS A 353 1.09 24.69 -10.30
N TYR A 354 1.59 24.58 -9.06
CA TYR A 354 0.77 24.69 -7.86
C TYR A 354 0.52 26.14 -7.44
N GLU A 355 1.50 27.05 -7.62
CA GLU A 355 1.30 28.48 -7.32
C GLU A 355 0.33 29.15 -8.32
N GLU A 356 0.48 28.89 -9.62
CA GLU A 356 -0.31 29.56 -10.67
C GLU A 356 -1.82 29.22 -10.63
N LYS A 357 -2.20 28.04 -10.10
CA LYS A 357 -3.61 27.66 -9.93
C LYS A 357 -4.27 28.19 -8.65
N SER A 358 -3.47 28.57 -7.65
CA SER A 358 -3.99 29.17 -6.41
C SER A 358 -4.34 30.65 -6.58
N GLU A 359 -3.60 31.37 -7.44
CA GLU A 359 -3.88 32.79 -7.75
C GLU A 359 -5.12 32.94 -8.65
N GLU A 360 -5.34 32.04 -9.62
CA GLU A 360 -6.51 32.09 -10.52
C GLU A 360 -7.85 31.81 -9.81
N LYS A 361 -7.83 31.13 -8.65
CA LYS A 361 -9.01 30.95 -7.78
C LYS A 361 -9.24 32.12 -6.81
N GLY A 362 -8.26 32.99 -6.61
CA GLY A 362 -8.35 34.18 -5.76
C GLY A 362 -9.02 35.38 -6.45
N GLU A 363 -8.84 35.55 -7.77
CA GLU A 363 -9.34 36.73 -8.49
C GLU A 363 -10.80 36.67 -8.94
N LYS A 364 -11.46 35.50 -8.91
CA LYS A 364 -12.86 35.35 -9.36
C LYS A 364 -13.94 35.61 -8.30
N LYS A 365 -13.59 36.15 -7.12
CA LYS A 365 -14.55 36.39 -6.02
C LYS A 365 -14.94 37.86 -5.79
N THR A 366 -14.54 38.78 -6.66
CA THR A 366 -14.88 40.22 -6.54
C THR A 366 -15.36 40.80 -7.86
N GLU A 367 -16.46 40.26 -8.42
CA GLU A 367 -17.26 41.01 -9.40
C GLU A 367 -18.65 40.38 -9.57
N CYS A 368 -19.53 40.58 -8.58
CA CYS A 368 -21.00 40.47 -8.71
C CYS A 368 -21.62 41.09 -7.45
N ASP A 369 -21.57 42.43 -7.36
CA ASP A 369 -22.46 43.23 -6.53
C ASP A 369 -22.56 44.62 -7.17
N SER A 370 -23.53 44.80 -8.06
CA SER A 370 -24.14 46.07 -8.50
C SER A 370 -25.40 45.78 -9.32
#